data_AF-A0A1H4N3L4-F1
#
_entry.id   AF-A0A1H4N3L4-F1
#
_cell.length_a   1.000
_cell.length_b   1.000
_cell.length_c   1.000
_cell.angle_alpha   90.00
_cell.angle_beta   90.00
_cell.angle_gamma   90.00
#
_symmetry.space_group_name_H-M   'P 1'
#
loop_
_entity.id
_entity.type
_entity.pdbx_description
1 polymer ?
#
loop_
_entity_poly.entity_id
_entity_poly.type
_entity_poly.pdbx_seq_one_letter_code
_entity_poly.pdbx_strand_id
1 'polypeptide(L)'
;MIDAGPSSSAASGASAWEAILDTLELSLQDASRLVHERGSTTSEPTSWLPPETDGPLPRHLVPRVSQLLGEFERVQQEISRAMGARRSELSALSRAAGGVGRPVPAYVDISA
;
A
#
# COMPACT_ATOMS: atom_id res chain seq x y z
N MET A 1 49.04 -14.48 8.89
CA MET A 1 48.33 -13.38 9.56
C MET A 1 47.68 -12.56 8.47
N ILE A 2 46.44 -12.88 8.12
CA ILE A 2 45.69 -12.20 7.06
C ILE A 2 44.70 -11.30 7.78
N ASP A 3 44.93 -9.99 7.70
CA ASP A 3 44.02 -8.96 8.18
C ASP A 3 42.83 -8.91 7.19
N ALA A 4 41.70 -9.49 7.57
CA ALA A 4 40.46 -9.41 6.82
C ALA A 4 39.70 -8.17 7.32
N GLY A 5 39.81 -7.08 6.58
CA GLY A 5 39.28 -5.77 6.97
C GLY A 5 37.75 -5.70 7.11
N PRO A 6 37.22 -4.75 7.91
CA PRO A 6 35.79 -4.57 8.21
C PRO A 6 34.91 -4.09 7.02
N SER A 7 35.45 -4.02 5.81
CA SER A 7 34.75 -3.43 4.65
C SER A 7 33.73 -4.36 3.98
N SER A 8 33.82 -5.68 4.21
CA SER A 8 32.94 -6.65 3.52
C SER A 8 31.53 -6.72 4.13
N SER A 9 31.37 -6.50 5.44
CA SER A 9 30.04 -6.53 6.08
C SER A 9 29.22 -5.26 5.80
N ALA A 10 29.87 -4.10 5.72
CA ALA A 10 29.21 -2.84 5.36
C ALA A 10 28.71 -2.83 3.91
N ALA A 11 29.47 -3.44 2.99
CA ALA A 11 29.04 -3.63 1.60
C ALA A 11 27.84 -4.57 1.50
N SER A 12 27.86 -5.70 2.24
CA SER A 12 26.72 -6.62 2.32
C SER A 12 25.47 -5.96 2.91
N GLY A 13 25.62 -5.14 3.95
CA GLY A 13 24.54 -4.36 4.55
C GLY A 13 23.94 -3.34 3.56
N ALA A 14 24.78 -2.65 2.79
CA ALA A 14 24.28 -1.73 1.76
C ALA A 14 23.49 -2.44 0.66
N SER A 15 23.98 -3.58 0.14
CA SER A 15 23.23 -4.36 -0.85
C SER A 15 21.93 -4.93 -0.29
N ALA A 16 21.88 -5.28 1.00
CA ALA A 16 20.65 -5.72 1.66
C ALA A 16 19.63 -4.57 1.70
N TRP A 17 20.05 -3.37 2.08
CA TRP A 17 19.19 -2.18 2.05
C TRP A 17 18.68 -1.86 0.64
N GLU A 18 19.52 -1.98 -0.39
CA GLU A 18 19.10 -1.77 -1.77
C GLU A 18 18.02 -2.77 -2.20
N ALA A 19 18.21 -4.07 -1.93
CA ALA A 19 17.22 -5.10 -2.26
C ALA A 19 15.86 -4.87 -1.59
N ILE A 20 15.87 -4.33 -0.37
CA ILE A 20 14.66 -3.98 0.38
C ILE A 20 13.95 -2.82 -0.29
N LEU A 21 14.70 -1.78 -0.66
CA LEU A 21 14.14 -0.62 -1.37
C LEU A 21 13.59 -1.03 -2.73
N ASP A 22 14.27 -1.90 -3.47
CA ASP A 22 13.77 -2.44 -4.74
C ASP A 22 12.43 -3.16 -4.55
N THR A 23 12.32 -3.99 -3.51
CA THR A 23 11.08 -4.74 -3.21
C THR A 23 9.95 -3.79 -2.83
N LEU A 24 10.23 -2.75 -2.04
CA LEU A 24 9.26 -1.73 -1.66
C LEU A 24 8.79 -0.90 -2.86
N GLU A 25 9.72 -0.52 -3.73
CA GLU A 25 9.44 0.20 -4.97
C GLU A 25 8.54 -0.62 -5.90
N LEU A 26 8.84 -1.91 -6.09
CA LEU A 26 8.00 -2.82 -6.88
C LEU A 26 6.59 -2.93 -6.29
N SER A 27 6.50 -3.12 -4.97
CA SER A 27 5.22 -3.22 -4.25
C SER A 27 4.40 -1.94 -4.40
N LEU A 28 5.05 -0.78 -4.40
CA LEU A 28 4.39 0.50 -4.58
C LEU A 28 3.88 0.68 -6.02
N GLN A 29 4.65 0.26 -7.02
CA GLN A 29 4.23 0.26 -8.43
C GLN A 29 3.00 -0.63 -8.63
N ASP A 30 2.98 -1.81 -8.01
CA ASP A 30 1.83 -2.71 -8.04
C ASP A 30 0.60 -2.07 -7.39
N ALA A 31 0.74 -1.45 -6.22
CA ALA A 31 -0.34 -0.74 -5.56
C ALA A 31 -0.89 0.41 -6.42
N SER A 32 0.00 1.21 -7.03
CA SER A 32 -0.41 2.29 -7.93
C SER A 32 -1.18 1.76 -9.14
N ARG A 33 -0.71 0.68 -9.76
CA ARG A 33 -1.39 0.04 -10.89
C ARG A 33 -2.79 -0.44 -10.51
N LEU A 34 -2.96 -1.07 -9.35
CA LEU A 34 -4.26 -1.54 -8.86
C LEU A 34 -5.28 -0.42 -8.62
N VAL A 35 -4.82 0.79 -8.29
CA VAL A 35 -5.72 1.96 -8.17
C VAL A 35 -6.28 2.37 -9.53
N HIS A 36 -5.46 2.30 -10.57
CA HIS A 36 -5.78 2.75 -11.92
C HIS A 36 -6.55 1.69 -12.73
N GLU A 37 -6.25 0.40 -12.53
CA GLU A 37 -6.94 -0.71 -13.21
C GLU A 37 -8.28 -1.01 -12.56
N ARG A 38 -9.39 -0.76 -13.28
CA ARG A 38 -10.74 -1.12 -12.82
C ARG A 38 -10.99 -2.60 -13.10
N GLY A 39 -11.22 -3.38 -12.04
CA GLY A 39 -11.71 -4.76 -12.16
C GLY A 39 -10.65 -5.85 -12.26
N SER A 40 -9.41 -5.56 -11.85
CA SER A 40 -8.38 -6.60 -11.74
C SER A 40 -8.80 -7.63 -10.68
N THR A 41 -8.76 -8.93 -11.02
CA THR A 41 -8.94 -10.03 -10.05
C THR A 41 -7.67 -10.12 -9.21
N THR A 42 -7.59 -9.25 -8.21
CA THR A 42 -6.38 -9.01 -7.42
C THR A 42 -6.00 -10.22 -6.56
N SER A 43 -4.74 -10.63 -6.71
CA SER A 43 -4.01 -11.43 -5.73
C SER A 43 -3.98 -10.65 -4.41
N GLU A 44 -4.38 -11.29 -3.31
CA GLU A 44 -4.40 -10.67 -1.97
C GLU A 44 -3.09 -9.90 -1.70
N PRO A 45 -3.14 -8.68 -1.14
CA PRO A 45 -1.92 -7.94 -0.82
C PRO A 45 -1.04 -8.80 0.10
N THR A 46 0.15 -9.14 -0.38
CA THR A 46 1.15 -9.86 0.43
C THR A 46 1.47 -9.01 1.66
N SER A 47 1.33 -9.61 2.84
CA SER A 47 1.77 -9.00 4.10
C SER A 47 3.26 -8.72 4.02
N TRP A 48 3.65 -7.44 3.95
CA TRP A 48 5.05 -7.04 3.97
C TRP A 48 5.54 -7.00 5.41
N LEU A 49 6.56 -7.79 5.73
CA LEU A 49 7.33 -7.67 6.96
C LEU A 49 8.67 -7.02 6.65
N PRO A 50 9.14 -6.05 7.46
CA PRO A 50 10.47 -5.49 7.30
C PRO A 50 11.49 -6.62 7.47
N PRO A 51 12.32 -6.91 6.47
CA PRO A 51 13.38 -7.90 6.61
C PRO A 51 14.46 -7.35 7.55
N GLU A 52 15.12 -8.27 8.27
CA GLU A 52 16.22 -7.89 9.14
C GLU A 52 17.40 -7.38 8.31
N THR A 53 17.86 -6.17 8.65
CA THR A 53 19.00 -5.54 8.00
C THR A 53 20.16 -5.55 8.97
N ASP A 54 21.31 -6.05 8.50
CA ASP A 54 22.55 -5.97 9.24
C ASP A 54 23.11 -4.55 9.18
N GLY A 55 22.71 -3.73 10.15
CA GLY A 55 23.27 -2.42 10.39
C GLY A 55 22.45 -1.24 9.86
N PRO A 56 22.91 -0.01 10.13
CA PRO A 56 22.16 1.21 9.85
C PRO A 56 22.02 1.47 8.35
N LEU A 57 20.97 2.21 7.97
CA LEU A 57 20.75 2.67 6.61
C LEU A 57 21.98 3.48 6.10
N PRO A 58 22.60 3.06 4.98
CA PRO A 58 23.69 3.81 4.37
C PRO A 58 23.27 5.24 3.98
N ARG A 59 24.10 6.23 4.31
CA ARG A 59 23.79 7.66 4.07
C ARG A 59 23.50 8.01 2.61
N HIS A 60 24.11 7.30 1.66
CA HIS A 60 23.90 7.53 0.23
C HIS A 60 22.51 7.06 -0.25
N LEU A 61 21.82 6.19 0.50
CA LEU A 61 20.46 5.75 0.20
C LEU A 61 19.39 6.69 0.77
N VAL A 62 19.73 7.60 1.67
CA VAL A 62 18.78 8.56 2.28
C VAL A 62 17.97 9.36 1.23
N PRO A 63 18.57 9.89 0.15
CA PRO A 63 17.81 10.56 -0.90
C PRO A 63 16.79 9.64 -1.58
N ARG A 64 17.16 8.38 -1.82
CA ARG A 64 16.29 7.37 -2.44
C ARG A 64 15.10 7.05 -1.53
N VAL A 65 15.33 6.81 -0.24
CA VAL A 65 14.26 6.58 0.74
C VAL A 65 13.31 7.77 0.81
N SER A 66 13.85 9.00 0.77
CA SER A 66 13.03 10.21 0.82
C SER A 66 12.12 10.35 -0.40
N GLN A 67 12.63 10.00 -1.59
CA GLN A 67 11.81 9.95 -2.81
C GLN A 67 10.71 8.90 -2.71
N LEU A 68 11.07 7.69 -2.26
CA LEU A 68 10.12 6.58 -2.09
C LEU A 68 8.98 6.95 -1.13
N LEU A 69 9.29 7.61 -0.01
CA LEU A 69 8.26 8.10 0.93
C LEU A 69 7.32 9.11 0.27
N GLY A 70 7.85 10.03 -0.54
CA GLY A 70 7.02 10.97 -1.30
C GLY A 70 6.07 10.28 -2.28
N GLU A 71 6.54 9.26 -3.00
CA GLU A 71 5.67 8.47 -3.88
C GLU A 71 4.64 7.67 -3.09
N PHE A 72 5.02 7.11 -1.94
CA PHE A 72 4.11 6.37 -1.07
C PHE A 72 2.95 7.24 -0.58
N GLU A 73 3.23 8.48 -0.15
CA GLU A 73 2.19 9.44 0.24
C GLU A 73 1.24 9.78 -0.92
N ARG A 74 1.76 9.92 -2.15
CA ARG A 74 0.91 10.17 -3.33
C ARG A 74 -0.01 8.99 -3.61
N VAL A 75 0.51 7.77 -3.63
CA VAL A 75 -0.30 6.57 -3.86
C VAL A 75 -1.34 6.39 -2.76
N GLN A 76 -1.02 6.66 -1.49
CA GLN A 76 -2.01 6.65 -0.41
C GLN A 76 -3.16 7.63 -0.65
N GLN A 77 -2.85 8.85 -1.10
CA GLN A 77 -3.87 9.84 -1.43
C GLN A 77 -4.75 9.39 -2.61
N GLU A 78 -4.15 8.79 -3.63
CA GLU A 78 -4.87 8.23 -4.77
C GLU A 78 -5.82 7.09 -4.36
N ILE A 79 -5.34 6.14 -3.54
CA ILE A 79 -6.16 5.07 -2.97
C ILE A 79 -7.35 5.66 -2.21
N SER A 80 -7.10 6.63 -1.32
CA SER A 80 -8.14 7.27 -0.51
C SER A 80 -9.21 7.96 -1.38
N ARG A 81 -8.77 8.68 -2.43
CA ARG A 81 -9.68 9.32 -3.40
C ARG A 81 -10.49 8.29 -4.18
N ALA A 82 -9.85 7.23 -4.65
CA ALA A 82 -10.51 6.16 -5.40
C ALA A 82 -11.58 5.46 -4.54
N MET A 83 -11.29 5.18 -3.26
CA MET A 83 -12.27 4.62 -2.32
C MET A 83 -13.46 5.57 -2.09
N GLY A 84 -13.21 6.87 -1.90
CA GLY A 84 -14.27 7.88 -1.74
C GLY A 84 -15.18 7.98 -2.96
N ALA A 85 -14.61 7.97 -4.16
CA ALA A 85 -15.35 7.97 -5.42
C ALA A 85 -16.22 6.71 -5.57
N ARG A 86 -15.66 5.52 -5.31
CA ARG A 86 -16.39 4.24 -5.34
C ARG A 86 -17.54 4.20 -4.34
N ARG A 87 -17.36 4.72 -3.12
CA ARG A 87 -18.43 4.79 -2.12
C ARG A 87 -19.59 5.69 -2.58
N SER A 88 -19.26 6.82 -3.21
CA SER A 88 -20.24 7.77 -3.75
C SER A 88 -21.02 7.16 -4.91
N GLU A 89 -20.34 6.44 -5.81
CA GLU A 89 -20.95 5.71 -6.93
C GLU A 89 -21.91 4.62 -6.42
N LEU A 90 -21.49 3.80 -5.45
CA LEU A 90 -22.36 2.80 -4.82
C LEU A 90 -23.58 3.42 -4.14
N SER A 91 -23.42 4.57 -3.47
CA SER A 91 -24.54 5.29 -2.86
C SER A 91 -25.52 5.83 -3.91
N ALA A 92 -25.01 6.35 -5.02
CA ALA A 92 -25.84 6.82 -6.14
C ALA A 92 -26.61 5.66 -6.79
N LEU A 93 -25.93 4.54 -7.07
CA LEU A 93 -26.54 3.32 -7.59
C LEU A 93 -27.60 2.76 -6.63
N SER A 94 -27.31 2.72 -5.32
CA SER A 94 -28.27 2.28 -4.30
C SER A 94 -29.52 3.16 -4.25
N ARG A 95 -29.38 4.49 -4.38
CA ARG A 95 -30.52 5.40 -4.48
C ARG A 95 -31.33 5.21 -5.77
N ALA A 96 -30.65 5.01 -6.90
CA ALA A 96 -31.31 4.75 -8.18
C ALA A 96 -32.07 3.41 -8.17
N ALA A 97 -31.48 2.37 -7.56
CA ALA A 97 -32.09 1.05 -7.39
C ALA A 97 -33.26 1.09 -6.38
N GLY A 98 -33.12 1.85 -5.28
CA GLY A 98 -34.17 2.05 -4.27
C GLY A 98 -35.36 2.90 -4.75
N GLY A 99 -35.22 3.61 -5.87
CA GLY A 99 -36.31 4.35 -6.51
C GLY A 99 -37.42 3.48 -7.11
N VAL A 100 -37.22 2.15 -7.21
CA VAL A 100 -38.23 1.20 -7.72
C VAL A 100 -39.13 0.62 -6.61
N GLY A 101 -38.87 0.91 -5.33
CA GLY A 101 -39.67 0.40 -4.23
C GLY A 101 -39.60 1.28 -3.00
N ARG A 102 -40.65 2.08 -2.78
CA ARG A 102 -40.85 2.91 -1.58
C ARG A 102 -40.61 2.09 -0.30
N PRO A 103 -39.70 2.51 0.61
CA PRO A 103 -39.48 1.78 1.86
C PRO A 103 -40.68 1.96 2.79
N VAL A 104 -41.32 0.86 3.17
CA VAL A 104 -42.33 0.82 4.23
C VAL A 104 -41.59 0.66 5.57
N PRO A 105 -41.81 1.54 6.56
CA PRO A 105 -41.18 1.37 7.87
C PRO A 105 -41.72 0.11 8.56
N ALA A 106 -40.83 -0.82 8.89
CA ALA A 106 -41.14 -1.97 9.72
C ALA A 106 -40.85 -1.61 11.19
N TYR A 107 -41.89 -1.55 12.00
CA TYR A 107 -41.77 -1.44 13.46
C TYR A 107 -41.54 -2.84 14.02
N VAL A 108 -40.40 -3.04 14.69
CA VAL A 108 -40.13 -4.26 15.47
C VAL A 108 -40.60 -3.98 16.88
N ASP A 109 -41.70 -4.62 17.28
CA ASP A 109 -42.15 -4.67 18.66
C ASP A 109 -41.31 -5.70 19.42
N ILE A 110 -40.39 -5.22 20.25
CA ILE A 110 -39.70 -6.02 21.25
C ILE A 110 -40.53 -5.99 22.54
N SER A 111 -41.51 -6.87 22.59
CA SER A 111 -42.20 -7.20 23.83
C SER A 111 -41.36 -8.21 24.63
N ALA A 112 -40.88 -7.70 25.77
CA ALA A 112 -40.16 -8.28 26.93
C ALA A 112 -39.84 -9.78 26.97
#